data_AF-A0A847VVD6-F1
#
_entry.id   AF-A0A847VVD6-F1
#
_cell.length_a   1.000
_cell.length_b   1.000
_cell.length_c   1.000
_cell.angle_alpha   90.00
_cell.angle_beta   90.00
_cell.angle_gamma   90.00
#
_symmetry.space_group_name_H-M   'P 1'
#
loop_
_entity.id
_entity.type
_entity.pdbx_description
1 polymer ?
#
loop_
_entity_poly.entity_id
_entity_poly.type
_entity_poly.pdbx_seq_one_letter_code
_entity_poly.pdbx_strand_id
1 'polypeptide(L)'
;MKYLIFSDESGKWNEGDYYIRSWIRITPENYDLLRKEVIFSKHETGVKELKWEKFRKNIDKFKNIFLVDFSVFITITKPQHFQLRTYNIINAISAVPVSTGGQALTDKIKTKIINSAKNELFFNYFEKIHIENSKNALVKDEDPQEYKYLIDTPQYLDREWENIAKDCDIEQIDITKISASNPGIEVSDVISGCVMDLLLTKNEAKDTYDNFIKSKMCDMGSKTYPNPNLIFYQDFTDEEKKQINIFR
;
A
#
# COMPACT_ATOMS: atom_id res chain seq x y z
N MET A 1 13.15 -2.05 -20.39
CA MET A 1 12.56 -1.70 -19.07
C MET A 1 12.75 -0.20 -18.87
N LYS A 2 11.66 0.57 -18.90
CA LYS A 2 11.64 2.03 -18.67
C LYS A 2 11.46 2.39 -17.19
N TYR A 3 10.67 1.61 -16.45
CA TYR A 3 10.30 1.96 -15.07
C TYR A 3 10.33 0.76 -14.13
N LEU A 4 10.73 1.02 -12.90
CA LEU A 4 10.54 0.14 -11.75
C LEU A 4 9.48 0.76 -10.85
N ILE A 5 8.54 -0.05 -10.39
CA ILE A 5 7.44 0.38 -9.52
C ILE A 5 7.53 -0.40 -8.23
N PHE A 6 7.77 0.30 -7.12
CA PHE A 6 7.89 -0.33 -5.82
C PHE A 6 6.67 -0.02 -4.96
N SER A 7 6.32 -0.94 -4.06
CA SER A 7 5.22 -0.74 -3.11
C SER A 7 5.53 -1.32 -1.74
N ASP A 8 5.01 -0.66 -0.72
CA ASP A 8 4.84 -1.16 0.63
C ASP A 8 3.56 -0.55 1.23
N GLU A 9 3.18 -0.99 2.41
CA GLU A 9 1.94 -0.62 3.09
C GLU A 9 2.14 -0.19 4.54
N SER A 10 1.12 0.46 5.09
CA SER A 10 1.03 0.75 6.52
C SER A 10 -0.39 0.58 7.01
N GLY A 11 -0.51 -0.01 8.20
CA GLY A 11 -1.78 -0.44 8.77
C GLY A 11 -2.12 -1.89 8.42
N LYS A 12 -3.30 -2.32 8.83
CA LYS A 12 -3.82 -3.66 8.53
C LYS A 12 -5.20 -3.52 7.94
N TRP A 13 -5.54 -4.43 7.04
CA TRP A 13 -6.83 -4.38 6.36
C TRP A 13 -8.02 -4.72 7.29
N ASN A 14 -7.77 -5.41 8.39
CA ASN A 14 -8.79 -5.92 9.32
C ASN A 14 -8.84 -5.19 10.67
N GLU A 15 -7.99 -4.19 10.91
CA GLU A 15 -7.97 -3.42 12.15
C GLU A 15 -7.33 -2.04 11.95
N GLY A 16 -7.62 -1.11 12.87
CA GLY A 16 -7.12 0.26 12.81
C GLY A 16 -7.98 1.18 11.94
N ASP A 17 -7.61 2.46 11.93
CA ASP A 17 -8.40 3.51 11.30
C ASP A 17 -8.18 3.57 9.78
N TYR A 18 -6.96 3.24 9.33
CA TYR A 18 -6.55 3.36 7.94
C TYR A 18 -5.69 2.16 7.51
N TYR A 19 -5.77 1.84 6.23
CA TYR A 19 -4.83 1.01 5.50
C TYR A 19 -4.35 1.82 4.29
N ILE A 20 -3.03 1.96 4.18
CA ILE A 20 -2.40 2.85 3.24
C ILE A 20 -1.40 2.06 2.44
N ARG A 21 -1.49 2.13 1.12
CA ARG A 21 -0.46 1.62 0.22
C ARG A 21 0.18 2.76 -0.53
N SER A 22 1.50 2.79 -0.50
CA SER A 22 2.32 3.71 -1.27
C SER A 22 2.92 2.97 -2.46
N TRP A 23 3.19 3.75 -3.50
CA TRP A 23 3.79 3.31 -4.73
C TRP A 23 4.82 4.35 -5.15
N ILE A 24 6.00 3.91 -5.56
CA ILE A 24 6.96 4.79 -6.22
C ILE A 24 7.23 4.29 -7.63
N ARG A 25 7.26 5.20 -8.61
CA ARG A 25 7.71 4.94 -9.98
C ARG A 25 9.04 5.63 -10.20
N ILE A 26 10.04 4.88 -10.63
CA ILE A 26 11.40 5.38 -10.80
C ILE A 26 12.04 4.76 -12.06
N THR A 27 12.89 5.51 -12.75
CA THR A 27 13.67 4.95 -13.87
C THR A 27 14.82 4.10 -13.32
N PRO A 28 15.36 3.13 -14.10
CA PRO A 28 16.53 2.34 -13.67
C PRO A 28 17.73 3.20 -13.24
N GLU A 29 17.99 4.31 -13.93
CA GLU A 29 19.11 5.21 -13.65
C GLU A 29 18.94 5.92 -12.31
N ASN A 30 17.73 6.46 -12.06
CA ASN A 30 17.40 7.07 -10.78
C ASN A 30 17.36 6.04 -9.65
N TYR A 31 16.95 4.79 -9.93
CA TYR A 31 16.98 3.72 -8.93
C TYR A 31 18.40 3.40 -8.46
N ASP A 32 19.38 3.44 -9.35
CA ASP A 32 20.79 3.29 -8.96
C ASP A 32 21.27 4.43 -8.05
N LEU A 33 20.79 5.66 -8.25
CA LEU A 33 21.05 6.80 -7.36
C LEU A 33 20.38 6.59 -6.00
N LEU A 34 19.10 6.22 -6.01
CA LEU A 34 18.33 5.91 -4.80
C LEU A 34 19.02 4.84 -3.95
N ARG A 35 19.47 3.75 -4.59
CA ARG A 35 20.18 2.66 -3.92
C ARG A 35 21.46 3.15 -3.26
N LYS A 36 22.25 4.00 -3.94
CA LYS A 36 23.48 4.56 -3.37
C LYS A 36 23.19 5.42 -2.14
N GLU A 37 22.20 6.31 -2.22
CA GLU A 37 21.81 7.17 -1.09
C GLU A 37 21.30 6.34 0.09
N VAL A 38 20.41 5.37 -0.13
CA VAL A 38 19.89 4.50 0.95
C VAL A 38 21.02 3.72 1.62
N ILE A 39 21.93 3.11 0.84
CA ILE A 39 23.07 2.36 1.39
C ILE A 39 23.99 3.29 2.20
N PHE A 40 24.29 4.47 1.67
CA PHE A 40 25.13 5.46 2.35
C PHE A 40 24.51 5.92 3.66
N SER A 41 23.23 6.32 3.67
CA SER A 41 22.53 6.75 4.87
C SER A 41 22.41 5.63 5.91
N LYS A 42 22.17 4.38 5.48
CA LYS A 42 22.20 3.20 6.37
C LYS A 42 23.57 2.99 7.00
N HIS A 43 24.64 3.15 6.23
CA HIS A 43 26.01 3.07 6.74
C HIS A 43 26.29 4.16 7.79
N GLU A 44 25.92 5.41 7.52
CA GLU A 44 26.11 6.53 8.46
C GLU A 44 25.34 6.35 9.78
N THR A 45 24.16 5.74 9.72
CA THR A 45 23.25 5.63 10.88
C THR A 45 23.31 4.28 11.60
N GLY A 46 23.94 3.27 11.00
CA GLY A 46 23.92 1.88 11.48
C GLY A 46 22.55 1.19 11.34
N VAL A 47 21.62 1.79 10.60
CA VAL A 47 20.29 1.23 10.34
C VAL A 47 20.40 0.09 9.34
N LYS A 48 19.87 -1.10 9.69
CA LYS A 48 19.86 -2.26 8.79
C LYS A 48 18.78 -2.17 7.72
N GLU A 49 17.61 -1.69 8.12
CA GLU A 49 16.42 -1.56 7.29
C GLU A 49 15.78 -0.19 7.52
N LEU A 50 15.55 0.54 6.44
CA LEU A 50 14.92 1.84 6.47
C LEU A 50 13.41 1.65 6.54
N LYS A 51 12.86 1.96 7.71
CA LYS A 51 11.42 2.01 7.98
C LYS A 51 11.05 3.41 8.46
N TRP A 52 9.77 3.79 8.36
CA TRP A 52 9.28 5.11 8.78
C TRP A 52 9.82 5.56 10.15
N GLU A 53 9.79 4.66 11.14
CA GLU A 53 10.26 4.98 12.49
C GLU A 53 11.76 5.31 12.58
N LYS A 54 12.57 4.72 11.69
CA LYS A 54 14.01 4.98 11.62
C LYS A 54 14.30 6.25 10.84
N PHE A 55 13.54 6.48 9.76
CA PHE A 55 13.60 7.71 8.98
C PHE A 55 13.30 8.92 9.86
N ARG A 56 12.15 8.94 10.56
CA ARG A 56 11.72 10.09 11.38
C ARG A 56 12.71 10.47 12.50
N LYS A 57 13.48 9.49 13.01
CA LYS A 57 14.52 9.73 14.03
C LYS A 57 15.83 10.26 13.45
N ASN A 58 16.05 10.13 12.14
CA ASN A 58 17.32 10.41 11.48
C ASN A 58 17.12 11.20 10.17
N ILE A 59 16.11 12.09 10.11
CA ILE A 59 15.70 12.79 8.89
C ILE A 59 16.89 13.45 8.18
N ASP A 60 17.77 14.14 8.92
CA ASP A 60 18.93 14.81 8.34
C ASP A 60 19.91 13.88 7.61
N LYS A 61 19.95 12.60 7.99
CA LYS A 61 20.79 11.59 7.36
C LYS A 61 20.14 10.91 6.17
N PHE A 62 18.80 10.90 6.12
CA PHE A 62 18.03 10.23 5.07
C PHE A 62 17.38 11.18 4.05
N LYS A 63 17.38 12.50 4.28
CA LYS A 63 16.69 13.48 3.42
C LYS A 63 17.14 13.46 1.95
N ASN A 64 18.40 13.11 1.68
CA ASN A 64 18.94 13.08 0.32
C ASN A 64 18.30 12.01 -0.57
N ILE A 65 17.67 10.97 0.02
CA ILE A 65 16.87 10.00 -0.71
C ILE A 65 15.80 10.70 -1.56
N PHE A 66 15.20 11.77 -1.04
CA PHE A 66 14.16 12.53 -1.72
C PHE A 66 14.69 13.57 -2.72
N LEU A 67 16.01 13.70 -2.90
CA LEU A 67 16.60 14.46 -3.99
C LEU A 67 16.61 13.68 -5.31
N VAL A 68 16.51 12.34 -5.23
CA VAL A 68 16.41 11.47 -6.41
C VAL A 68 15.06 11.65 -7.09
N ASP A 69 15.04 11.64 -8.42
CA ASP A 69 13.82 11.79 -9.19
C ASP A 69 13.00 10.48 -9.23
N PHE A 70 11.79 10.55 -8.69
CA PHE A 70 10.78 9.49 -8.71
C PHE A 70 9.41 10.10 -8.44
N SER A 71 8.37 9.41 -8.90
CA SER A 71 6.98 9.80 -8.65
C SER A 71 6.37 8.95 -7.55
N VAL A 72 5.48 9.54 -6.75
CA VAL A 72 4.78 8.90 -5.65
C VAL A 72 3.29 8.82 -5.96
N PHE A 73 2.70 7.65 -5.77
CA PHE A 73 1.26 7.47 -5.76
C PHE A 73 0.84 6.78 -4.47
N ILE A 74 -0.28 7.18 -3.88
CA ILE A 74 -0.78 6.58 -2.64
C ILE A 74 -2.25 6.21 -2.80
N THR A 75 -2.66 5.24 -1.99
CA THR A 75 -4.03 4.76 -1.93
C THR A 75 -4.38 4.50 -0.47
N ILE A 76 -5.54 4.99 -0.06
CA ILE A 76 -6.00 5.01 1.33
C ILE A 76 -7.38 4.37 1.37
N THR A 77 -7.57 3.47 2.33
CA THR A 77 -8.85 2.86 2.65
C THR A 77 -9.03 2.81 4.17
N LYS A 78 -10.28 2.68 4.63
CA LYS A 78 -10.59 2.40 6.04
C LYS A 78 -10.97 0.95 6.20
N PRO A 79 -10.28 0.18 7.06
CA PRO A 79 -10.68 -1.18 7.43
C PRO A 79 -12.15 -1.29 7.84
N GLN A 80 -12.67 -0.28 8.53
CA GLN A 80 -14.07 -0.24 8.96
C GLN A 80 -15.05 -0.27 7.77
N HIS A 81 -14.73 0.37 6.63
CA HIS A 81 -15.60 0.33 5.44
C HIS A 81 -15.71 -1.09 4.90
N PHE A 82 -14.61 -1.85 4.91
CA PHE A 82 -14.65 -3.27 4.58
C PHE A 82 -15.52 -4.06 5.57
N GLN A 83 -15.37 -3.80 6.88
CA GLN A 83 -16.05 -4.55 7.94
C GLN A 83 -17.56 -4.30 7.99
N LEU A 84 -18.01 -3.07 7.70
CA LEU A 84 -19.41 -2.68 7.72
C LEU A 84 -20.19 -3.15 6.48
N ARG A 85 -19.49 -3.46 5.39
CA ARG A 85 -20.12 -4.00 4.17
C ARG A 85 -20.72 -5.38 4.45
N THR A 86 -21.97 -5.54 4.04
CA THR A 86 -22.66 -6.84 4.10
C THR A 86 -22.31 -7.64 2.86
N TYR A 87 -21.70 -8.80 3.05
CA TYR A 87 -21.35 -9.71 1.96
C TYR A 87 -22.28 -10.92 1.98
N ASN A 88 -23.06 -11.10 0.89
CA ASN A 88 -24.01 -12.21 0.79
C ASN A 88 -23.36 -13.58 1.04
N ILE A 89 -22.13 -13.77 0.58
CA ILE A 89 -21.37 -15.01 0.80
C ILE A 89 -21.05 -15.24 2.28
N ILE A 90 -20.74 -14.19 3.04
CA ILE A 90 -20.47 -14.29 4.48
C ILE A 90 -21.77 -14.63 5.24
N ASN A 91 -22.90 -14.04 4.83
CA ASN A 91 -24.20 -14.36 5.40
C ASN A 91 -24.58 -15.82 5.13
N ALA A 92 -24.38 -16.28 3.90
CA ALA A 92 -24.63 -17.67 3.50
C ALA A 92 -23.78 -18.65 4.32
N ILE A 93 -22.47 -18.42 4.43
CA ILE A 93 -21.56 -19.25 5.25
C ILE A 93 -21.99 -19.27 6.72
N SER A 94 -22.34 -18.11 7.28
CA SER A 94 -22.75 -17.98 8.67
C SER A 94 -24.01 -18.80 8.99
N ALA A 95 -24.94 -18.85 8.03
CA ALA A 95 -26.19 -19.60 8.13
C ALA A 95 -26.01 -21.13 7.98
N VAL A 96 -24.87 -21.61 7.47
CA VAL A 96 -24.64 -23.06 7.34
C VAL A 96 -24.62 -23.72 8.73
N PRO A 97 -25.43 -24.78 8.95
CA PRO A 97 -25.40 -25.54 10.19
C PRO A 97 -24.15 -26.44 10.19
N VAL A 98 -23.04 -25.91 10.69
CA VAL A 98 -21.84 -26.70 11.01
C VAL A 98 -22.04 -27.27 12.41
N SER A 99 -21.95 -28.59 12.57
CA SER A 99 -21.97 -29.24 13.89
C SER A 99 -20.88 -30.31 13.94
N THR A 100 -19.91 -30.12 14.82
CA THR A 100 -18.85 -31.10 15.08
C THR A 100 -19.04 -31.81 16.43
N GLY A 101 -20.26 -31.87 16.95
CA GLY A 101 -20.58 -32.48 18.24
C GLY A 101 -20.20 -31.66 19.48
N GLY A 102 -19.51 -30.51 19.32
CA GLY A 102 -19.17 -29.59 20.42
C GLY A 102 -19.16 -28.13 19.98
N GLN A 103 -19.85 -27.27 20.73
CA GLN A 103 -20.09 -25.87 20.37
C GLN A 103 -18.80 -25.06 20.15
N ALA A 104 -17.81 -25.21 21.05
CA ALA A 104 -16.54 -24.50 20.94
C ALA A 104 -15.76 -24.84 19.66
N LEU A 105 -15.81 -26.10 19.21
CA LEU A 105 -15.15 -26.52 17.98
C LEU A 105 -15.91 -26.01 16.74
N THR A 106 -17.24 -26.08 16.78
CA THR A 106 -18.12 -25.50 15.77
C THR A 106 -17.83 -24.00 15.57
N ASP A 107 -17.78 -23.22 16.65
CA ASP A 107 -17.56 -21.77 16.60
C ASP A 107 -16.16 -21.44 16.05
N LYS A 108 -15.14 -22.20 16.46
CA LYS A 108 -13.78 -22.06 15.95
C LYS A 108 -13.70 -22.31 14.45
N ILE A 109 -14.36 -23.37 13.95
CA ILE A 109 -14.39 -23.71 12.52
C ILE A 109 -15.12 -22.62 11.74
N LYS A 110 -16.31 -22.20 12.20
CA LYS A 110 -17.09 -21.14 11.56
C LYS A 110 -16.29 -19.84 11.47
N THR A 111 -15.65 -19.43 12.57
CA THR A 111 -14.81 -18.22 12.61
C THR A 111 -13.68 -18.31 11.59
N LYS A 112 -13.00 -19.46 11.49
CA LYS A 112 -11.91 -19.64 10.53
C LYS A 112 -12.41 -19.54 9.07
N ILE A 113 -13.53 -20.16 8.73
CA ILE A 113 -14.11 -20.09 7.37
C ILE A 113 -14.52 -18.65 7.04
N ILE A 114 -15.21 -17.97 7.95
CA ILE A 114 -15.63 -16.58 7.75
C ILE A 114 -14.43 -15.66 7.58
N ASN A 115 -13.39 -15.82 8.41
CA ASN A 115 -12.17 -15.03 8.28
C ASN A 115 -11.47 -15.32 6.95
N SER A 116 -11.33 -16.58 6.54
CA SER A 116 -10.79 -16.92 5.22
C SER A 116 -11.58 -16.26 4.09
N ALA A 117 -12.91 -16.31 4.12
CA ALA A 117 -13.73 -15.65 3.10
C ALA A 117 -13.60 -14.12 3.12
N LYS A 118 -13.50 -13.50 4.30
CA LYS A 118 -13.23 -12.05 4.42
C LYS A 118 -11.86 -11.69 3.88
N ASN A 119 -10.84 -12.50 4.16
CA ASN A 119 -9.49 -12.31 3.64
C ASN A 119 -9.50 -12.31 2.11
N GLU A 120 -10.16 -13.31 1.49
CA GLU A 120 -10.29 -13.39 0.03
C GLU A 120 -11.06 -12.21 -0.56
N LEU A 121 -12.13 -11.76 0.09
CA LEU A 121 -12.91 -10.60 -0.36
C LEU A 121 -12.10 -9.31 -0.28
N PHE A 122 -11.38 -9.06 0.82
CA PHE A 122 -10.53 -7.89 0.92
C PHE A 122 -9.49 -7.92 -0.21
N PHE A 123 -8.83 -9.05 -0.37
CA PHE A 123 -7.76 -9.18 -1.34
C PHE A 123 -8.26 -8.98 -2.78
N ASN A 124 -9.24 -9.76 -3.23
CA ASN A 124 -9.74 -9.71 -4.61
C ASN A 124 -10.50 -8.42 -4.97
N TYR A 125 -10.98 -7.67 -3.97
CA TYR A 125 -11.80 -6.50 -4.22
C TYR A 125 -11.11 -5.19 -3.81
N PHE A 126 -10.53 -5.10 -2.62
CA PHE A 126 -9.86 -3.89 -2.14
C PHE A 126 -8.45 -3.80 -2.72
N GLU A 127 -7.64 -4.86 -2.57
CA GLU A 127 -6.24 -4.87 -3.03
C GLU A 127 -6.15 -4.73 -4.55
N LYS A 128 -7.08 -5.37 -5.27
CA LYS A 128 -7.23 -5.16 -6.72
C LYS A 128 -7.37 -3.69 -7.09
N ILE A 129 -8.22 -2.92 -6.39
CA ILE A 129 -8.40 -1.49 -6.68
C ILE A 129 -7.14 -0.69 -6.35
N HIS A 130 -6.39 -1.06 -5.31
CA HIS A 130 -5.09 -0.43 -5.01
C HIS A 130 -4.12 -0.56 -6.20
N ILE A 131 -4.06 -1.76 -6.81
CA ILE A 131 -3.20 -2.07 -7.95
C ILE A 131 -3.71 -1.41 -9.24
N GLU A 132 -5.00 -1.49 -9.53
CA GLU A 132 -5.61 -0.85 -10.71
C GLU A 132 -5.39 0.67 -10.70
N ASN A 133 -5.54 1.30 -9.54
CA ASN A 133 -5.32 2.74 -9.41
C ASN A 133 -3.84 3.10 -9.58
N SER A 134 -2.91 2.30 -9.06
CA SER A 134 -1.48 2.55 -9.25
C SER A 134 -1.08 2.41 -10.72
N LYS A 135 -1.59 1.40 -11.41
CA LYS A 135 -1.36 1.21 -12.84
C LYS A 135 -1.85 2.42 -13.64
N ASN A 136 -3.09 2.84 -13.40
CA ASN A 136 -3.70 3.99 -14.07
C ASN A 136 -2.97 5.32 -13.78
N ALA A 137 -2.33 5.46 -12.62
CA ALA A 137 -1.61 6.67 -12.26
C ALA A 137 -0.16 6.68 -12.77
N LEU A 138 0.52 5.52 -12.74
CA LEU A 138 1.97 5.45 -12.94
C LEU A 138 2.40 4.99 -14.33
N VAL A 139 1.61 4.15 -15.01
CA VAL A 139 2.02 3.50 -16.27
C VAL A 139 0.93 3.52 -17.32
N LYS A 140 0.02 4.49 -17.23
CA LYS A 140 -1.04 4.66 -18.20
C LYS A 140 -0.45 4.73 -19.61
N ASP A 141 -0.99 3.90 -20.50
CA ASP A 141 -0.63 3.83 -21.92
C ASP A 141 0.81 3.34 -22.20
N GLU A 142 1.52 2.76 -21.21
CA GLU A 142 2.83 2.12 -21.41
C GLU A 142 2.67 0.62 -21.75
N ASP A 143 3.63 0.07 -22.48
CA ASP A 143 3.70 -1.37 -22.77
C ASP A 143 3.96 -2.16 -21.48
N PRO A 144 3.20 -3.24 -21.16
CA PRO A 144 3.44 -4.13 -20.01
C PRO A 144 4.87 -4.67 -19.90
N GLN A 145 5.61 -4.73 -21.00
CA GLN A 145 7.02 -5.14 -21.04
C GLN A 145 8.00 -4.03 -20.62
N GLU A 146 7.54 -2.79 -20.52
CA GLU A 146 8.36 -1.62 -20.21
C GLU A 146 8.37 -1.22 -18.73
N TYR A 147 7.57 -1.85 -17.88
CA TYR A 147 7.59 -1.62 -16.44
C TYR A 147 7.60 -2.92 -15.64
N LYS A 148 8.17 -2.88 -14.44
CA LYS A 148 8.16 -4.00 -13.50
C LYS A 148 7.69 -3.55 -12.13
N TYR A 149 6.72 -4.26 -11.57
CA TYR A 149 6.28 -4.12 -10.19
C TYR A 149 7.18 -4.95 -9.27
N LEU A 150 7.64 -4.35 -8.17
CA LEU A 150 8.41 -4.98 -7.12
C LEU A 150 7.72 -4.68 -5.79
N ILE A 151 7.10 -5.68 -5.20
CA ILE A 151 6.31 -5.51 -3.98
C ILE A 151 6.94 -6.29 -2.83
N ASP A 152 6.86 -5.73 -1.62
CA ASP A 152 7.18 -6.52 -0.43
C ASP A 152 6.19 -7.67 -0.30
N THR A 153 6.59 -8.71 0.45
CA THR A 153 5.68 -9.82 0.72
C THR A 153 4.44 -9.27 1.41
N PRO A 154 3.29 -9.35 0.74
CA PRO A 154 2.08 -8.79 1.27
C PRO A 154 1.62 -9.60 2.49
N GLN A 155 0.63 -9.10 3.23
CA GLN A 155 0.00 -9.86 4.32
C GLN A 155 -0.72 -11.17 3.86
N TYR A 156 -0.55 -11.57 2.59
CA TYR A 156 -1.25 -12.62 1.86
C TYR A 156 -0.29 -13.54 1.11
N LEU A 157 -0.82 -14.64 0.55
CA LEU A 157 -0.04 -15.60 -0.23
C LEU A 157 0.45 -14.99 -1.55
N ASP A 158 1.75 -15.11 -1.83
CA ASP A 158 2.45 -14.59 -3.03
C ASP A 158 1.67 -14.86 -4.34
N ARG A 159 1.12 -16.09 -4.50
CA ARG A 159 0.42 -16.52 -5.72
C ARG A 159 -0.85 -15.72 -6.02
N GLU A 160 -1.57 -15.28 -4.99
CA GLU A 160 -2.82 -14.54 -5.17
C GLU A 160 -2.54 -13.12 -5.69
N TRP A 161 -1.44 -12.52 -5.27
CA TRP A 161 -0.94 -11.25 -5.82
C TRP A 161 -0.56 -11.34 -7.28
N GLU A 162 0.10 -12.42 -7.68
CA GLU A 162 0.38 -12.66 -9.10
C GLU A 162 -0.92 -12.79 -9.92
N ASN A 163 -1.96 -13.41 -9.37
CA ASN A 163 -3.25 -13.54 -10.05
C ASN A 163 -3.94 -12.18 -10.23
N ILE A 164 -4.01 -11.37 -9.18
CA ILE A 164 -4.63 -10.03 -9.27
C ILE A 164 -3.81 -9.13 -10.20
N ALA A 165 -2.48 -9.17 -10.13
CA ALA A 165 -1.64 -8.39 -11.02
C ALA A 165 -1.93 -8.73 -12.49
N LYS A 166 -2.07 -10.01 -12.82
CA LYS A 166 -2.47 -10.46 -14.17
C LYS A 166 -3.86 -9.96 -14.55
N ASP A 167 -4.83 -10.02 -13.64
CA ASP A 167 -6.18 -9.47 -13.86
C ASP A 167 -6.19 -7.94 -14.08
N CYS A 168 -5.17 -7.24 -13.60
CA CYS A 168 -4.93 -5.82 -13.83
C CYS A 168 -4.08 -5.55 -15.08
N ASP A 169 -3.82 -6.57 -15.90
CA ASP A 169 -2.93 -6.55 -17.07
C ASP A 169 -1.50 -6.08 -16.69
N ILE A 170 -0.96 -6.57 -15.57
CA ILE A 170 0.44 -6.41 -15.15
C ILE A 170 1.16 -7.73 -15.39
N GLU A 171 2.08 -7.74 -16.36
CA GLU A 171 2.78 -8.96 -16.76
C GLU A 171 4.08 -9.20 -15.97
N GLN A 172 4.70 -8.14 -15.47
CA GLN A 172 5.97 -8.20 -14.74
C GLN A 172 5.81 -7.76 -13.29
N ILE A 173 5.68 -8.76 -12.41
CA ILE A 173 5.62 -8.58 -10.95
C ILE A 173 6.66 -9.46 -10.28
N ASP A 174 7.30 -8.93 -9.24
CA ASP A 174 8.27 -9.63 -8.41
C ASP A 174 7.95 -9.39 -6.94
N ILE A 175 7.76 -10.46 -6.20
CA ILE A 175 7.39 -10.43 -4.78
C ILE A 175 8.63 -10.81 -3.99
N THR A 176 9.20 -9.85 -3.27
CA THR A 176 10.39 -10.09 -2.46
C THR A 176 10.03 -10.41 -1.02
N LYS A 177 10.80 -11.32 -0.41
CA LYS A 177 10.72 -11.65 1.02
C LYS A 177 11.72 -10.88 1.88
N ILE A 178 12.59 -10.12 1.23
CA ILE A 178 13.65 -9.37 1.87
C ILE A 178 13.52 -7.91 1.41
N SER A 179 12.66 -7.17 2.11
CA SER A 179 12.48 -5.72 1.96
C SER A 179 13.81 -4.96 2.10
N ALA A 180 14.67 -5.37 3.05
CA ALA A 180 15.93 -4.70 3.38
C ALA A 180 16.96 -4.66 2.23
N SER A 181 16.81 -5.50 1.21
CA SER A 181 17.64 -5.51 0.00
C SER A 181 17.07 -4.66 -1.14
N ASN A 182 15.89 -4.06 -0.96
CA ASN A 182 15.13 -3.36 -1.99
C ASN A 182 14.84 -1.92 -1.53
N PRO A 183 15.77 -0.97 -1.77
CA PRO A 183 15.62 0.43 -1.37
C PRO A 183 14.31 1.09 -1.79
N GLY A 184 13.74 0.70 -2.93
CA GLY A 184 12.47 1.26 -3.39
C GLY A 184 11.27 0.85 -2.51
N ILE A 185 11.29 -0.36 -1.96
CA ILE A 185 10.28 -0.83 -1.01
C ILE A 185 10.44 -0.09 0.31
N GLU A 186 11.67 0.05 0.80
CA GLU A 186 11.94 0.79 2.04
C GLU A 186 11.50 2.26 1.97
N VAL A 187 11.69 2.90 0.82
CA VAL A 187 11.19 4.27 0.59
C VAL A 187 9.66 4.29 0.52
N SER A 188 9.05 3.26 -0.05
CA SER A 188 7.60 3.10 -0.04
C SER A 188 7.06 2.98 1.39
N ASP A 189 7.72 2.21 2.27
CA ASP A 189 7.37 2.12 3.71
C ASP A 189 7.42 3.48 4.40
N VAL A 190 8.49 4.24 4.17
CA VAL A 190 8.64 5.59 4.72
C VAL A 190 7.49 6.48 4.30
N ILE A 191 7.06 6.40 3.03
CA ILE A 191 5.93 7.17 2.52
C ILE A 191 4.62 6.73 3.17
N SER A 192 4.30 5.43 3.17
CA SER A 192 3.03 4.93 3.75
C SER A 192 2.95 5.20 5.25
N GLY A 193 4.06 5.06 5.98
CA GLY A 193 4.15 5.37 7.40
C GLY A 193 4.00 6.86 7.70
N CYS A 194 4.61 7.72 6.88
CA CYS A 194 4.43 9.17 6.98
C CYS A 194 2.97 9.58 6.76
N VAL A 195 2.30 9.03 5.73
CA VAL A 195 0.89 9.29 5.45
C VAL A 195 0.01 8.79 6.60
N MET A 196 0.31 7.61 7.15
CA MET A 196 -0.39 7.07 8.33
C MET A 196 -0.31 8.03 9.52
N ASP A 197 0.90 8.47 9.86
CA ASP A 197 1.11 9.37 10.99
C ASP A 197 0.47 10.76 10.76
N LEU A 198 0.42 11.22 9.51
CA LEU A 198 -0.27 12.47 9.16
C LEU A 198 -1.79 12.35 9.33
N LEU A 199 -2.39 11.23 8.91
CA LEU A 199 -3.82 10.95 9.12
C LEU A 199 -4.17 10.78 10.60
N LEU A 200 -3.25 10.25 11.40
CA LEU A 200 -3.35 10.15 12.85
C LEU A 200 -2.94 11.45 13.57
N THR A 201 -2.76 12.56 12.85
CA THR A 201 -2.49 13.91 13.37
C THR A 201 -1.21 14.04 14.21
N LYS A 202 -0.16 13.27 13.88
CA LYS A 202 1.15 13.41 14.51
C LYS A 202 1.96 14.50 13.82
N ASN A 203 2.30 15.56 14.57
CA ASN A 203 2.97 16.76 14.04
C ASN A 203 4.26 16.46 13.26
N GLU A 204 5.06 15.47 13.70
CA GLU A 204 6.34 15.08 13.08
C GLU A 204 6.21 14.65 11.61
N ALA A 205 5.06 14.10 11.21
CA ALA A 205 4.83 13.63 9.85
C ALA A 205 4.54 14.77 8.87
N LYS A 206 3.99 15.89 9.36
CA LYS A 206 3.60 17.01 8.50
C LYS A 206 4.81 17.63 7.81
N ASP A 207 5.87 17.93 8.56
CA ASP A 207 7.08 18.53 8.02
C ASP A 207 7.76 17.60 7.01
N THR A 208 7.74 16.29 7.26
CA THR A 208 8.29 15.31 6.32
C THR A 208 7.48 15.26 5.04
N TYR A 209 6.14 15.22 5.17
CA TYR A 209 5.24 15.19 4.03
C TYR A 209 5.39 16.44 3.16
N ASP A 210 5.31 17.63 3.77
CA ASP A 210 5.35 18.91 3.05
C ASP A 210 6.71 19.15 2.38
N ASN A 211 7.82 18.78 3.01
CA ASN A 211 9.16 19.04 2.48
C ASN A 211 9.68 17.99 1.49
N PHE A 212 9.24 16.73 1.60
CA PHE A 212 9.88 15.63 0.85
C PHE A 212 8.93 14.80 -0.03
N ILE A 213 7.69 14.57 0.40
CA ILE A 213 6.78 13.64 -0.28
C ILE A 213 5.85 14.38 -1.23
N LYS A 214 5.26 15.48 -0.78
CA LYS A 214 4.20 16.19 -1.50
C LYS A 214 4.60 16.61 -2.92
N SER A 215 5.81 17.13 -3.09
CA SER A 215 6.32 17.57 -4.40
C SER A 215 6.55 16.43 -5.40
N LYS A 216 6.60 15.18 -4.93
CA LYS A 216 6.77 13.99 -5.77
C LYS A 216 5.45 13.29 -6.09
N MET A 217 4.36 13.66 -5.44
CA MET A 217 3.07 13.03 -5.65
C MET A 217 2.58 13.27 -7.08
N CYS A 218 2.14 12.21 -7.74
CA CYS A 218 1.42 12.31 -9.00
C CYS A 218 0.11 13.09 -8.81
N ASP A 219 -0.36 13.72 -9.89
CA ASP A 219 -1.73 14.24 -9.92
C ASP A 219 -2.70 13.10 -9.63
N MET A 220 -3.45 13.24 -8.53
CA MET A 220 -4.36 12.21 -8.06
C MET A 220 -5.76 12.37 -8.67
N GLY A 221 -5.93 13.19 -9.70
CA GLY A 221 -7.17 13.28 -10.47
C GLY A 221 -7.34 12.18 -11.52
N SER A 222 -7.83 11.00 -11.14
CA SER A 222 -8.29 10.02 -12.15
C SER A 222 -9.60 10.50 -12.78
N LYS A 223 -9.66 10.55 -14.12
CA LYS A 223 -10.93 10.78 -14.85
C LYS A 223 -11.90 9.60 -14.72
N THR A 224 -11.41 8.42 -14.37
CA THR A 224 -12.18 7.17 -14.34
C THR A 224 -12.72 6.88 -12.93
N TYR A 225 -12.03 7.33 -11.88
CA TYR A 225 -12.40 7.08 -10.48
C TYR A 225 -12.52 8.38 -9.67
N PRO A 226 -13.60 8.55 -8.87
CA PRO A 226 -13.91 9.84 -8.24
C PRO A 226 -12.89 10.34 -7.22
N ASN A 227 -11.92 9.52 -6.78
CA ASN A 227 -10.69 9.96 -6.14
C ASN A 227 -9.77 8.73 -5.99
N PRO A 228 -8.85 8.45 -6.91
CA PRO A 228 -8.09 7.19 -6.97
C PRO A 228 -7.20 6.94 -5.74
N ASN A 229 -6.86 7.99 -4.98
CA ASN A 229 -6.16 7.84 -3.70
C ASN A 229 -7.08 7.47 -2.53
N LEU A 230 -8.40 7.54 -2.69
CA LEU A 230 -9.42 7.13 -1.73
C LEU A 230 -10.24 5.97 -2.29
N ILE A 231 -9.93 4.77 -1.82
CA ILE A 231 -10.63 3.57 -2.27
C ILE A 231 -12.01 3.50 -1.61
N PHE A 232 -13.04 3.39 -2.43
CA PHE A 232 -14.45 3.56 -2.03
C PHE A 232 -14.77 4.94 -1.47
N TYR A 233 -14.37 5.99 -2.19
CA TYR A 233 -14.61 7.40 -1.84
C TYR A 233 -16.02 7.71 -1.29
N GLN A 234 -17.06 7.05 -1.81
CA GLN A 234 -18.45 7.27 -1.37
C GLN A 234 -18.74 6.78 0.05
N ASP A 235 -17.93 5.86 0.58
CA ASP A 235 -18.09 5.33 1.93
C ASP A 235 -17.54 6.30 3.00
N PHE A 236 -16.74 7.30 2.58
CA PHE A 236 -16.19 8.32 3.48
C PHE A 236 -17.21 9.43 3.75
N THR A 237 -17.25 9.89 5.00
CA THR A 237 -17.98 11.09 5.42
C THR A 237 -17.34 12.36 4.86
N ASP A 238 -18.07 13.47 4.83
CA ASP A 238 -17.57 14.73 4.29
C ASP A 238 -16.39 15.30 5.11
N GLU A 239 -16.41 15.10 6.43
CA GLU A 239 -15.31 15.44 7.33
C GLU A 239 -14.04 14.65 7.01
N GLU A 240 -14.16 13.34 6.78
CA GLU A 240 -13.03 12.50 6.39
C GLU A 240 -12.50 12.87 5.02
N LYS A 241 -13.39 13.14 4.05
CA LYS A 241 -13.01 13.63 2.73
C LYS A 241 -12.20 14.92 2.85
N LYS A 242 -12.63 15.88 3.69
CA LYS A 242 -11.88 17.12 3.95
C LYS A 242 -10.49 16.84 4.54
N GLN A 243 -10.39 15.93 5.50
CA GLN A 243 -9.11 15.57 6.12
C GLN A 243 -8.13 14.97 5.09
N ILE A 244 -8.63 14.10 4.21
CA ILE A 244 -7.81 13.35 3.27
C ILE A 244 -7.54 14.13 1.98
N ASN A 245 -8.28 15.22 1.72
CA ASN A 245 -8.03 16.13 0.59
C ASN A 245 -6.64 16.77 0.60
N ILE A 246 -5.89 16.72 1.72
CA ILE A 246 -4.50 17.20 1.78
C ILE A 246 -3.56 16.42 0.85
N PHE A 247 -3.96 15.21 0.44
CA PHE A 247 -3.21 14.31 -0.44
C PHE A 247 -3.64 14.40 -1.91
N ARG A 248 -4.47 15.38 -2.27
CA ARG A 248 -4.89 15.65 -3.65
C ARG A 248 -3.92 16.57 -4.37
#